data_AF-A0A953TUS8-F1
#
_entry.id   AF-A0A953TUS8-F1
#
_cell.length_a   1.000
_cell.length_b   1.000
_cell.length_c   1.000
_cell.angle_alpha   90.00
_cell.angle_beta   90.00
_cell.angle_gamma   90.00
#
_symmetry.space_group_name_H-M   'P 1'
#
loop_
_entity.id
_entity.type
_entity.pdbx_description
1 polymer ?
#
loop_
_entity_poly.entity_id
_entity_poly.type
_entity_poly.pdbx_seq_one_letter_code
_entity_poly.pdbx_strand_id
1 'polypeptide(L)' 'MVRTEVSLDKQEYELAKKEAKALGISLAEFVRRAVRRALPASGEAPWVRYAGLVESGNPRLSRSIDETVYDSKD' A
#
# COMPACT_ATOMS: atom_id res chain seq x y z
N MET A 1 8.27 -8.65 -7.75
CA MET A 1 7.40 -7.86 -8.67
C MET A 1 6.99 -8.79 -9.80
N VAL A 2 5.70 -8.87 -10.15
CA VAL A 2 5.21 -9.68 -11.28
C VAL A 2 5.12 -8.77 -12.51
N ARG A 3 5.60 -9.23 -13.67
CA ARG A 3 5.46 -8.52 -14.95
C ARG A 3 4.10 -8.83 -15.55
N THR A 4 3.35 -7.79 -15.90
CA THR A 4 2.05 -7.90 -16.55
C THR A 4 2.02 -6.97 -17.75
N GLU A 5 1.49 -7.45 -18.87
CA GLU A 5 1.23 -6.65 -20.07
C GLU A 5 -0.26 -6.30 -20.12
N VAL A 6 -0.57 -5.03 -20.37
CA VAL A 6 -1.94 -4.51 -20.42
C VAL A 6 -2.08 -3.73 -21.72
N SER A 7 -3.09 -4.09 -22.52
CA SER A 7 -3.48 -3.34 -23.71
C SER A 7 -4.29 -2.12 -23.30
N LEU A 8 -3.92 -0.96 -23.82
CA LEU A 8 -4.66 0.29 -23.67
C LEU A 8 -5.03 0.80 -25.05
N ASP A 9 -6.09 1.59 -25.14
CA ASP A 9 -6.31 2.32 -26.38
C ASP A 9 -5.19 3.36 -26.58
N LYS A 10 -4.98 3.77 -27.84
CA LYS A 10 -3.89 4.69 -28.18
C LYS A 10 -4.04 6.05 -27.50
N GLN A 11 -5.27 6.55 -27.37
CA GLN A 11 -5.54 7.85 -26.74
C GLN A 11 -5.31 7.77 -25.23
N GLU A 12 -5.77 6.72 -24.56
CA GLU A 12 -5.51 6.42 -23.15
C GLU A 12 -4.02 6.32 -22.86
N TYR A 13 -3.26 5.63 -23.72
CA TYR A 13 -1.82 5.49 -23.56
C TYR A 13 -1.08 6.84 -23.64
N GLU A 14 -1.45 7.69 -24.60
CA GLU A 14 -0.85 9.02 -24.74
C GLU A 14 -1.25 9.96 -23.59
N LEU A 15 -2.51 9.90 -23.13
CA LEU A 15 -2.97 10.62 -21.94
C LEU A 15 -2.19 10.18 -20.70
N ALA A 16 -2.03 8.88 -20.47
CA ALA A 16 -1.27 8.36 -19.34
C ALA A 16 0.20 8.78 -19.39
N LYS A 17 0.82 8.83 -20.58
CA LYS A 17 2.18 9.35 -20.77
C LYS A 17 2.28 10.83 -20.44
N LYS A 18 1.32 11.64 -20.88
CA LYS A 18 1.27 13.08 -20.61
C LYS A 18 1.17 13.35 -19.11
N GLU A 19 0.26 12.65 -18.42
CA GLU A 19 0.07 12.78 -16.97
C GLU A 19 1.30 12.30 -16.18
N ALA A 20 1.89 11.17 -16.57
CA ALA A 20 3.12 10.69 -15.95
C ALA A 20 4.26 11.71 -16.06
N LYS A 21 4.42 12.34 -17.24
CA LYS A 21 5.41 13.39 -17.48
C LYS A 21 5.12 14.64 -16.66
N ALA A 22 3.86 15.08 -16.55
CA ALA A 22 3.48 16.22 -15.73
C ALA A 22 3.79 16.00 -14.24
N LEU A 23 3.70 14.75 -13.78
CA LEU A 23 4.04 14.34 -12.41
C LEU A 23 5.54 14.05 -12.21
N GLY A 24 6.36 14.07 -13.26
CA GLY A 24 7.79 13.73 -13.20
C GLY A 24 8.07 12.26 -12.86
N ILE A 25 7.15 11.35 -13.16
CA ILE A 25 7.28 9.91 -12.89
C ILE A 25 7.25 9.08 -14.18
N SER A 26 7.65 7.81 -14.09
CA SER A 26 7.53 6.88 -15.21
C SER A 26 6.07 6.47 -15.44
N LEU A 27 5.74 6.08 -16.68
CA LEU A 27 4.42 5.53 -17.01
C LEU A 27 4.06 4.31 -16.15
N ALA A 28 5.03 3.43 -15.88
CA ALA A 28 4.82 2.27 -15.03
C ALA A 28 4.44 2.65 -13.59
N GLU A 29 5.06 3.71 -13.04
CA GLU A 29 4.72 4.21 -11.71
C GLU A 29 3.34 4.88 -11.70
N PHE A 30 2.99 5.61 -12.77
CA PHE A 30 1.66 6.16 -12.93
C PHE A 30 0.58 5.07 -12.89
N VAL A 31 0.76 4.00 -13.68
CA VAL A 31 -0.16 2.85 -13.69
C VAL A 31 -0.19 2.16 -12.32
N ARG A 32 0.96 1.97 -11.67
CA ARG A 32 1.02 1.39 -10.32
C ARG A 32 0.21 2.19 -9.30
N ARG A 33 0.29 3.52 -9.33
CA ARG A 33 -0.51 4.41 -8.47
C ARG A 33 -2.00 4.32 -8.78
N ALA A 34 -2.36 4.28 -10.06
CA ALA A 34 -3.76 4.12 -10.48
C ALA A 34 -4.35 2.81 -9.95
N VAL A 35 -3.66 1.68 -10.15
CA VAL A 35 -4.07 0.37 -9.61
C VAL A 35 -4.16 0.42 -8.09
N ARG A 36 -3.17 0.99 -7.41
CA ARG A 36 -3.17 1.07 -5.94
C ARG A 36 -4.35 1.86 -5.39
N ARG A 37 -4.79 2.93 -6.08
CA ARG A 37 -5.95 3.76 -5.71
C ARG A 37 -7.29 3.06 -5.99
N ALA A 38 -7.36 2.26 -7.05
CA ALA A 38 -8.58 1.53 -7.41
C ALA A 38 -8.84 0.31 -6.51
N LEU A 39 -7.77 -0.30 -6.00
CA LEU A 39 -7.89 -1.42 -5.07
C LEU A 39 -8.32 -0.92 -3.68
N PRO A 40 -9.10 -1.72 -2.93
CA PRO A 40 -9.40 -1.41 -1.54
C PRO A 40 -8.10 -1.22 -0.76
N ALA A 41 -8.14 -0.33 0.24
CA ALA A 41 -7.04 -0.19 1.18
C ALA A 41 -6.69 -1.60 1.69
N SER A 42 -5.41 -1.97 1.65
CA SER A 42 -4.97 -3.15 2.38
C SER A 42 -5.44 -2.98 3.82
N GLY A 43 -6.08 -3.98 4.41
CA GLY A 43 -6.52 -3.93 5.81
C GLY A 43 -5.40 -3.64 6.81
N GLU A 44 -4.15 -3.63 6.33
CA GLU A 44 -2.99 -3.08 7.01
C GLU A 44 -2.94 -1.56 6.82
N ALA A 45 -3.31 -0.85 7.88
CA ALA A 45 -3.23 0.60 7.91
C ALA A 45 -1.79 1.09 7.69
N PRO A 46 -1.58 2.25 7.03
CA PRO A 46 -0.24 2.72 6.62
C PRO A 46 0.77 2.92 7.76
N TRP A 47 0.30 3.08 9.01
CA TRP A 47 1.15 3.25 10.19
C TRP A 47 1.85 1.95 10.64
N VAL A 48 1.41 0.78 10.15
CA VAL A 48 2.04 -0.52 10.44
C VAL A 48 3.25 -0.80 9.53
N ARG A 49 3.51 0.03 8.51
CA ARG A 49 4.68 -0.12 7.62
C ARG A 49 6.04 -0.07 8.32
N TYR A 50 6.12 0.58 9.49
CA TYR A 50 7.32 0.65 10.33
C TYR A 50 7.29 -0.34 11.50
N ALA A 51 6.26 -1.19 11.60
CA ALA A 51 6.18 -2.25 12.61
C ALA A 51 7.17 -3.40 12.37
N GLY A 52 8.04 -3.33 11.35
CA GLY A 52 9.23 -4.19 11.25
C GLY A 52 10.28 -3.93 12.34
N LEU A 53 10.10 -2.89 13.18
CA LEU A 53 10.87 -2.69 14.41
C LEU A 53 10.24 -3.39 15.63
N VAL A 54 8.99 -3.83 15.52
CA VAL A 54 8.29 -4.55 16.61
C VAL A 54 8.05 -5.97 16.13
N GLU A 55 8.85 -6.89 16.66
CA GLU A 55 8.97 -8.30 16.27
C GLU A 55 7.63 -9.06 16.19
N SER A 56 6.58 -8.57 16.86
CA SER A 56 5.24 -9.13 16.83
C SER A 56 4.35 -8.40 15.80
N GLY A 57 4.45 -8.78 14.53
CA GLY A 57 3.49 -8.40 13.48
C GLY A 57 2.10 -9.03 13.66
N ASN A 58 1.55 -9.10 14.88
CA ASN A 58 0.26 -9.72 15.15
C ASN A 58 -0.87 -8.67 15.06
N PRO A 59 -1.75 -8.75 14.03
CA PRO A 59 -2.83 -7.78 13.81
C PRO A 59 -3.94 -7.82 14.87
N ARG A 60 -3.89 -8.78 15.81
CA ARG A 60 -4.81 -8.90 16.94
C ARG A 60 -4.24 -8.36 18.24
N LEU A 61 -3.00 -7.83 18.24
CA LEU A 61 -2.35 -7.33 19.45
C LEU A 61 -3.17 -6.30 20.19
N SER A 62 -3.92 -5.45 19.47
CA SER A 62 -4.81 -4.46 20.09
C SER A 62 -5.82 -5.07 21.06
N ARG A 63 -6.14 -6.37 20.94
CA ARG A 63 -7.04 -7.07 21.86
C ARG A 63 -6.38 -7.60 23.12
N SER A 64 -5.06 -7.77 23.12
CA SER A 64 -4.30 -8.34 24.25
C SER A 64 -3.39 -7.31 24.93
N ILE A 65 -3.35 -6.05 24.46
CA ILE A 65 -2.56 -4.98 25.08
C ILE A 65 -3.01 -4.75 26.52
N ASP A 66 -4.33 -4.75 26.77
CA ASP A 66 -4.84 -4.51 28.11
C ASP A 66 -4.40 -5.61 29.09
N GLU A 67 -4.40 -6.87 28.64
CA GLU A 67 -3.85 -7.99 29.42
C GLU A 67 -2.34 -7.81 29.62
N THR A 68 -1.55 -7.56 28.59
CA THR A 68 -0.09 -7.41 28.75
C THR A 68 0.34 -6.22 29.63
N VAL A 69 -0.41 -5.12 29.63
CA VAL A 69 -0.05 -3.88 30.35
C VAL A 69 -0.66 -3.83 31.75
N TYR A 70 -1.85 -4.38 31.94
CA TYR A 70 -2.58 -4.29 33.21
C TYR A 70 -2.64 -5.60 34.01
N ASP A 71 -2.21 -6.73 33.45
CA ASP A 71 -2.19 -8.03 34.16
C ASP A 71 -0.98 -8.18 35.11
N SER A 72 -0.12 -7.17 35.24
CA SER A 72 0.85 -7.10 36.34
C SER A 72 0.20 -6.55 37.62
N LYS A 73 -0.62 -7.40 38.25
CA LYS A 73 -0.92 -7.28 39.68
C LYS A 73 -0.62 -8.60 40.38
N ASP A 74 0.67 -8.79 40.68
CA ASP A 74 1.19 -9.44 41.88
C ASP A 74 2.47 -8.72 42.31
#